data_AF-A0A257PBA6-F1
#
_entry.id   AF-A0A257PBA6-F1
#
_cell.length_a   1.000
_cell.length_b   1.000
_cell.length_c   1.000
_cell.angle_alpha   90.00
_cell.angle_beta   90.00
_cell.angle_gamma   90.00
#
_symmetry.space_group_name_H-M   'P 1'
#
loop_
_entity.id
_entity.type
_entity.pdbx_description
1 polymer ?
#
loop_
_entity_poly.entity_id
_entity_poly.type
_entity_poly.pdbx_seq_one_letter_code
_entity_poly.pdbx_strand_id
1 'polypeptide(L)'
;MKKFLASVALALVALTTAAPVWAQVASAPASTSAPAAAPAAAPAPAPAATPAAAPAAPNPAAFINSGDNAWMLTSTALVLMMTIPGLALFYGGMVRKKNVLATLMQSFAITCLVTVLWMIIGYSLAFTPGNGFIGGLSRFFLGGMGLDAANPLAPTIPESTYMTFQMTFAIITPALIVGSFADRMKFSALLWFMGIWLLAVYAPIAHMVWGPGGFLGGDGVLDYAGGTVVHINAGVAGLVAALVMGKRVGYGKEAMPPHNLV
;
A
#
# COMPACT_ATOMS: atom_id res chain seq x y z
N MET A 1 -12.96 30.62 2.15
CA MET A 1 -12.37 30.67 3.51
C MET A 1 -13.29 30.06 4.57
N LYS A 2 -14.50 30.57 4.82
CA LYS A 2 -15.41 30.00 5.84
C LYS A 2 -15.74 28.51 5.67
N LYS A 3 -15.93 28.04 4.43
CA LYS A 3 -16.17 26.62 4.11
C LYS A 3 -14.93 25.73 4.29
N PHE A 4 -13.74 26.30 4.06
CA PHE A 4 -12.46 25.59 4.25
C PHE A 4 -12.14 25.41 5.74
N LEU A 5 -12.36 26.46 6.54
CA LEU A 5 -12.22 26.40 7.99
C LEU A 5 -13.22 25.42 8.64
N ALA A 6 -14.45 25.34 8.12
CA ALA A 6 -15.44 24.38 8.60
C ALA A 6 -15.06 22.92 8.28
N SER A 7 -14.45 22.66 7.12
CA SER A 7 -13.96 21.33 6.75
C SER A 7 -12.74 20.90 7.58
N VAL A 8 -11.83 21.84 7.89
CA VAL A 8 -10.69 21.58 8.78
C VAL A 8 -11.15 21.33 10.21
N ALA A 9 -12.13 22.09 10.71
CA ALA A 9 -12.70 21.89 12.04
C ALA A 9 -13.42 20.53 12.15
N LEU A 10 -14.14 20.10 11.11
CA LEU A 10 -14.81 18.80 11.09
C LEU A 10 -13.82 17.63 11.05
N ALA A 11 -12.72 17.78 10.31
CA ALA A 11 -11.62 16.81 10.30
C ALA A 11 -10.90 16.71 11.66
N LEU A 12 -10.74 17.84 12.36
CA LEU A 12 -10.16 17.86 13.71
C LEU A 12 -11.06 17.19 14.75
N VAL A 13 -12.38 17.42 14.68
CA VAL A 13 -13.35 16.80 15.60
C VAL A 13 -13.41 15.29 15.39
N ALA A 14 -13.40 14.81 14.14
CA ALA A 14 -13.36 13.38 13.82
C ALA A 14 -12.09 12.68 14.36
N LEU A 15 -10.97 13.41 14.46
CA LEU A 15 -9.73 12.90 15.05
C LEU A 15 -9.81 12.77 16.58
N THR A 16 -10.66 13.56 17.25
CA THR A 16 -10.78 13.57 18.71
C THR A 16 -11.89 12.68 19.26
N THR A 17 -12.85 12.26 18.44
CA THR A 17 -13.99 11.42 18.88
C THR A 17 -13.89 9.95 18.46
N ALA A 18 -12.84 9.57 17.73
CA ALA A 18 -12.55 8.16 17.47
C ALA A 18 -11.99 7.53 18.75
N ALA A 19 -12.87 6.95 19.57
CA ALA A 19 -12.44 6.07 20.66
C ALA A 19 -11.54 4.96 20.06
N PRO A 20 -10.44 4.60 20.72
CA PRO A 20 -9.56 3.56 20.21
C PRO A 20 -10.32 2.23 20.32
N VAL A 21 -10.81 1.72 19.19
CA VAL A 21 -11.29 0.35 19.10
C VAL A 21 -10.05 -0.53 19.08
N TRP A 22 -9.63 -0.98 20.26
CA TRP A 22 -8.59 -2.00 20.37
C TRP A 22 -9.15 -3.27 19.73
N ALA A 23 -8.50 -3.76 18.69
CA ALA A 23 -8.82 -5.08 18.14
C ALA A 23 -8.52 -6.10 19.24
N GLN A 24 -9.56 -6.77 19.74
CA GLN A 24 -9.43 -7.87 20.68
C GLN A 24 -8.71 -9.02 19.97
N VAL A 25 -7.50 -9.34 20.43
CA VAL A 25 -6.79 -10.56 20.03
C VAL A 25 -7.64 -11.75 20.48
N ALA A 26 -8.18 -12.50 19.51
CA ALA A 26 -8.84 -13.77 19.78
C ALA A 26 -7.77 -14.81 20.14
N SER A 27 -7.72 -15.22 21.41
CA SER A 27 -6.96 -16.40 21.83
C SER A 27 -7.61 -17.66 21.27
N ALA A 28 -6.91 -18.41 20.43
CA ALA A 28 -7.36 -19.73 19.99
C ALA A 28 -7.42 -20.71 21.18
N PRO A 29 -8.40 -21.63 21.20
CA PRO A 29 -8.70 -22.45 22.38
C PRO A 29 -7.66 -23.55 22.60
N ALA A 30 -7.33 -23.77 23.87
CA ALA A 30 -6.55 -24.92 24.31
C ALA A 30 -7.32 -26.22 24.05
N SER A 31 -6.68 -27.19 23.40
CA SER A 31 -7.23 -28.54 23.28
C SER A 31 -7.11 -29.28 24.61
N THR A 32 -8.26 -29.62 25.17
CA THR A 32 -8.43 -30.45 26.36
C THR A 32 -8.24 -31.93 26.01
N SER A 33 -7.24 -32.59 26.59
CA SER A 33 -7.24 -34.04 26.79
C SER A 33 -7.31 -34.37 28.29
N ALA A 34 -8.27 -35.18 28.67
CA ALA A 34 -8.48 -35.69 30.03
C ALA A 34 -8.06 -37.18 30.11
N PRO A 35 -7.99 -37.80 31.30
CA PRO A 35 -6.77 -37.97 32.08
C PRO A 35 -6.27 -39.42 32.05
N ALA A 36 -4.95 -39.61 31.99
CA ALA A 36 -4.34 -40.92 32.24
C ALA A 36 -3.69 -40.93 33.63
N ALA A 37 -3.99 -41.99 34.39
CA ALA A 37 -3.67 -42.17 35.79
C ALA A 37 -2.17 -42.06 36.10
N ALA A 38 -1.87 -41.47 37.26
CA ALA A 38 -0.53 -41.26 37.79
C ALA A 38 0.18 -42.57 38.17
N PRO A 39 1.47 -42.69 37.85
CA PRO A 39 2.42 -43.46 38.64
C PRO A 39 3.34 -42.54 39.47
N ALA A 40 3.87 -43.12 40.53
CA ALA A 40 4.57 -42.52 41.66
C ALA A 40 5.73 -41.56 41.33
N ALA A 41 5.90 -40.57 42.21
CA ALA A 41 6.98 -39.61 42.21
C ALA A 41 8.37 -40.27 42.32
N ALA A 42 9.26 -39.90 41.40
CA ALA A 42 10.69 -40.13 41.46
C ALA A 42 11.44 -38.78 41.42
N PRO A 43 12.63 -38.65 42.03
CA PRO A 43 13.22 -37.35 42.37
C PRO A 43 13.69 -36.58 41.13
N ALA A 44 13.58 -35.25 41.21
CA ALA A 44 13.96 -34.31 40.15
C ALA A 44 15.47 -34.39 39.83
N PRO A 45 15.87 -34.48 38.54
CA PRO A 45 17.24 -34.24 38.14
C PRO A 45 17.53 -32.72 38.09
N ALA A 46 18.75 -32.35 38.47
CA ALA A 46 19.26 -30.98 38.49
C ALA A 46 19.12 -30.27 37.13
N PRO A 47 18.99 -28.91 37.10
CA PRO A 47 18.80 -28.18 35.85
C PRO A 47 20.02 -28.34 34.94
N ALA A 48 19.80 -28.95 33.78
CA ALA A 48 20.77 -29.00 32.70
C ALA A 48 20.99 -27.57 32.16
N ALA A 49 22.25 -27.16 32.07
CA ALA A 49 22.65 -25.89 31.49
C ALA A 49 22.10 -25.74 30.07
N THR A 50 21.43 -24.62 29.80
CA THR A 50 20.96 -24.24 28.47
C THR A 50 22.16 -24.14 27.53
N PRO A 51 22.19 -24.83 26.37
CA PRO A 51 23.27 -24.63 25.41
C PRO A 51 23.25 -23.16 24.97
N ALA A 52 24.39 -22.48 25.13
CA ALA A 52 24.60 -21.15 24.60
C ALA A 52 24.29 -21.16 23.10
N ALA A 53 23.43 -20.23 22.66
CA ALA A 53 23.12 -20.05 21.25
C ALA A 53 24.43 -19.85 20.47
N ALA A 54 24.74 -20.80 19.59
CA ALA A 54 25.87 -20.69 18.69
C ALA A 54 25.72 -19.39 17.87
N PRO A 55 26.80 -18.63 17.64
CA PRO A 55 26.74 -17.46 16.78
C PRO A 55 26.22 -17.88 15.40
N ALA A 56 25.17 -17.22 14.93
CA ALA A 56 24.62 -17.45 13.60
C ALA A 56 25.75 -17.38 12.58
N ALA A 57 25.94 -18.47 11.83
CA ALA A 57 26.91 -18.54 10.76
C ALA A 57 26.68 -17.36 9.78
N PRO A 58 27.74 -16.81 9.16
CA PRO A 58 27.59 -15.75 8.17
C PRO A 58 26.65 -16.20 7.06
N ASN A 59 25.57 -15.46 6.83
CA ASN A 59 24.61 -15.75 5.75
C ASN A 59 25.35 -15.73 4.40
N PRO A 60 25.53 -16.86 3.72
CA PRO A 60 26.36 -16.95 2.52
C PRO A 60 25.61 -16.26 1.37
N ALA A 61 26.26 -15.26 0.76
CA ALA A 61 25.92 -14.61 -0.51
C ALA A 61 24.44 -14.63 -0.94
N ALA A 62 23.75 -13.48 -0.78
CA ALA A 62 22.49 -13.12 -1.45
C ALA A 62 22.03 -14.11 -2.54
N PHE A 63 21.23 -15.12 -2.15
CA PHE A 63 20.75 -16.16 -3.05
C PHE A 63 19.55 -15.62 -3.84
N ILE A 64 19.80 -15.10 -5.04
CA ILE A 64 18.72 -14.76 -5.96
C ILE A 64 18.16 -16.06 -6.56
N ASN A 65 16.89 -16.34 -6.28
CA ASN A 65 16.17 -17.48 -6.82
C ASN A 65 15.51 -17.08 -8.15
N SER A 66 15.84 -17.79 -9.23
CA SER A 66 15.29 -17.49 -10.56
C SER A 66 13.78 -17.74 -10.67
N GLY A 67 13.25 -18.74 -9.95
CA GLY A 67 11.82 -19.04 -9.88
C GLY A 67 11.04 -17.95 -9.15
N ASP A 68 11.54 -17.50 -8.00
CA ASP A 68 10.93 -16.40 -7.25
C ASP A 68 10.94 -15.11 -8.08
N ASN A 69 12.08 -14.81 -8.73
CA ASN A 69 12.21 -13.64 -9.58
C ASN A 69 11.23 -13.70 -10.78
N ALA A 70 11.11 -14.85 -11.45
CA ALA A 70 10.18 -15.05 -12.56
C ALA A 70 8.71 -14.87 -12.12
N TRP A 71 8.35 -15.41 -10.95
CA TRP A 71 7.04 -15.22 -10.37
C TRP A 71 6.75 -13.76 -10.04
N MET A 72 7.74 -13.04 -9.49
CA MET A 72 7.60 -11.63 -9.13
C MET A 72 7.49 -10.71 -10.36
N LEU A 73 8.23 -11.00 -11.43
CA LEU A 73 8.07 -10.30 -12.71
C LEU A 73 6.69 -10.57 -13.33
N THR A 74 6.22 -11.82 -13.28
CA THR A 74 4.87 -12.19 -13.74
C THR A 74 3.80 -11.46 -12.91
N SER A 75 3.95 -11.46 -11.59
CA SER A 75 3.05 -10.77 -10.67
C SER A 75 3.03 -9.26 -10.93
N THR A 76 4.18 -8.66 -11.22
CA THR A 76 4.29 -7.24 -11.62
C THR A 76 3.43 -6.95 -12.86
N ALA A 77 3.52 -7.79 -13.89
CA ALA A 77 2.69 -7.64 -15.09
C ALA A 77 1.19 -7.77 -14.78
N LEU A 78 0.81 -8.73 -13.93
CA LEU A 78 -0.59 -8.92 -13.51
C LEU A 78 -1.12 -7.72 -12.73
N VAL A 79 -0.34 -7.14 -11.81
CA VAL A 79 -0.76 -5.96 -11.04
C VAL A 79 -0.80 -4.71 -11.92
N LEU A 80 0.13 -4.56 -12.85
CA LEU A 80 0.05 -3.48 -13.84
C LEU A 80 -1.21 -3.61 -14.72
N MET A 81 -1.57 -4.84 -15.09
CA MET A 81 -2.79 -5.14 -15.84
C MET A 81 -4.06 -4.71 -15.09
N MET A 82 -4.04 -4.74 -13.75
CA MET A 82 -5.15 -4.23 -12.94
C MET A 82 -5.37 -2.73 -13.16
N THR A 83 -4.35 -1.94 -13.49
CA THR A 83 -4.51 -0.52 -13.83
C THR A 83 -4.80 -0.32 -15.32
N ILE A 84 -3.97 -0.93 -16.18
CA ILE A 84 -4.07 -0.84 -17.64
C ILE A 84 -4.22 -2.26 -18.22
N PRO A 85 -5.40 -2.68 -18.70
CA PRO A 85 -6.62 -1.88 -18.87
C PRO A 85 -7.62 -1.96 -17.70
N GLY A 86 -7.39 -2.75 -16.65
CA GLY A 86 -8.40 -3.10 -15.64
C GLY A 86 -9.22 -1.93 -15.07
N LEU A 87 -8.58 -1.04 -14.31
CA LEU A 87 -9.24 0.13 -13.70
C LEU A 87 -9.74 1.12 -14.74
N ALA A 88 -9.00 1.27 -15.84
CA ALA A 88 -9.41 2.13 -16.94
C ALA A 88 -10.79 1.70 -17.49
N LEU A 89 -10.97 0.40 -17.73
CA LEU A 89 -12.24 -0.17 -18.17
C LEU A 89 -13.31 -0.12 -17.06
N PHE A 90 -12.93 -0.45 -15.81
CA PHE A 90 -13.86 -0.45 -14.68
C PHE A 90 -14.48 0.93 -14.44
N TYR A 91 -13.67 1.98 -14.32
CA TYR A 91 -14.18 3.35 -14.18
C TYR A 91 -14.79 3.87 -15.48
N GLY A 92 -14.21 3.51 -16.64
CA GLY A 92 -14.75 3.86 -17.96
C GLY A 92 -16.19 3.37 -18.16
N GLY A 93 -16.52 2.16 -17.68
CA GLY A 93 -17.86 1.61 -17.71
C GLY A 93 -18.85 2.31 -16.77
N MET A 94 -18.38 2.78 -15.60
CA MET A 94 -19.21 3.45 -14.60
C MET A 94 -19.46 4.94 -14.87
N VAL A 95 -18.64 5.59 -15.70
CA VAL A 95 -18.86 7.00 -16.08
C VAL A 95 -19.87 7.11 -17.22
N ARG A 96 -20.32 8.34 -17.51
CA ARG A 96 -21.19 8.62 -18.66
C ARG A 96 -20.40 8.47 -19.95
N LYS A 97 -21.07 8.04 -21.04
CA LYS A 97 -20.48 7.86 -22.39
C LYS A 97 -19.55 9.00 -22.82
N LYS A 98 -19.95 10.26 -22.57
CA LYS A 98 -19.17 11.45 -22.95
C LYS A 98 -17.81 11.59 -22.25
N ASN A 99 -17.58 10.85 -21.17
CA ASN A 99 -16.38 10.97 -20.33
C ASN A 99 -15.52 9.70 -20.27
N VAL A 100 -15.91 8.65 -20.99
CA VAL A 100 -15.19 7.37 -21.04
C VAL A 100 -13.75 7.61 -21.52
N LEU A 101 -13.58 8.32 -22.63
CA LEU A 101 -12.26 8.64 -23.18
C LEU A 101 -11.39 9.40 -22.17
N ALA A 102 -11.96 10.41 -21.50
CA ALA A 102 -11.24 11.17 -20.48
C ALA A 102 -10.80 10.27 -19.32
N THR A 103 -11.66 9.35 -18.87
CA THR A 103 -11.36 8.43 -17.76
C THR A 103 -10.26 7.44 -18.13
N LEU A 104 -10.29 6.87 -19.34
CA LEU A 104 -9.22 6.01 -19.85
C LEU A 104 -7.88 6.76 -19.91
N MET A 105 -7.88 7.98 -20.42
CA MET A 105 -6.68 8.82 -20.51
C MET A 105 -6.12 9.19 -19.14
N GLN A 106 -6.98 9.39 -18.13
CA GLN A 106 -6.55 9.66 -16.76
C GLN A 106 -5.80 8.47 -16.16
N SER A 107 -6.31 7.25 -16.30
CA SER A 107 -5.62 6.04 -15.82
C SER A 107 -4.24 5.87 -16.46
N PHE A 108 -4.14 6.09 -17.77
CA PHE A 108 -2.86 6.03 -18.49
C PHE A 108 -1.90 7.13 -18.02
N ALA A 109 -2.36 8.37 -17.93
CA ALA A 109 -1.53 9.49 -17.51
C ALA A 109 -1.02 9.36 -16.06
N ILE A 110 -1.85 8.84 -15.16
CA ILE A 110 -1.44 8.55 -13.77
C ILE A 110 -0.37 7.48 -13.74
N THR A 111 -0.53 6.42 -14.54
CA THR A 111 0.49 5.37 -14.67
C THR A 111 1.83 5.98 -15.04
N CYS A 112 1.90 6.78 -16.11
CA CYS A 112 3.13 7.44 -16.53
C CYS A 112 3.70 8.38 -15.46
N LEU A 113 2.86 9.22 -14.87
CA LEU A 113 3.27 10.17 -13.83
C LEU A 113 3.88 9.45 -12.62
N VAL A 114 3.19 8.43 -12.12
CA VAL A 114 3.62 7.70 -10.94
C VAL A 114 4.88 6.90 -11.23
N THR A 115 5.00 6.24 -12.39
CA THR A 115 6.24 5.55 -12.80
C THR A 115 7.44 6.48 -12.70
N VAL A 116 7.35 7.70 -13.24
CA VAL A 116 8.44 8.69 -13.22
C VAL A 116 8.75 9.13 -11.79
N LEU A 117 7.74 9.56 -11.01
CA LEU A 117 7.95 10.03 -9.64
C LEU A 117 8.47 8.93 -8.71
N TRP A 118 8.02 7.69 -8.91
CA TRP A 118 8.46 6.53 -8.16
C TRP A 118 9.94 6.27 -8.36
N MET A 119 10.41 6.27 -9.61
CA MET A 119 11.83 6.09 -9.93
C MET A 119 12.69 7.26 -9.44
N ILE A 120 12.19 8.49 -9.48
CA ILE A 120 12.94 9.66 -9.03
C ILE A 120 13.10 9.68 -7.51
N ILE A 121 12.03 9.44 -6.75
CA ILE A 121 12.06 9.64 -5.29
C ILE A 121 11.10 8.74 -4.51
N GLY A 122 9.96 8.35 -5.09
CA GLY A 122 8.93 7.61 -4.36
C GLY A 122 9.41 6.28 -3.78
N TYR A 123 10.18 5.51 -4.55
CA TYR A 123 10.78 4.26 -4.07
C TYR A 123 11.70 4.48 -2.86
N SER A 124 12.52 5.53 -2.94
CA SER A 124 13.45 5.86 -1.86
C SER A 124 12.71 6.18 -0.56
N LEU A 125 11.68 7.04 -0.63
CA LEU A 125 10.90 7.44 0.54
C LEU A 125 10.11 6.27 1.16
N ALA A 126 9.73 5.27 0.36
CA ALA A 126 8.98 4.12 0.85
C ALA A 126 9.87 3.02 1.43
N PHE A 127 10.98 2.67 0.75
CA PHE A 127 11.68 1.40 1.00
C PHE A 127 13.14 1.52 1.43
N THR A 128 13.61 2.73 1.73
CA THR A 128 14.95 2.92 2.30
C THR A 128 14.90 3.21 3.80
N PRO A 129 15.97 2.93 4.56
CA PRO A 129 16.02 3.28 5.98
C PRO A 129 15.81 4.78 6.20
N GLY A 130 14.98 5.11 7.19
CA GLY A 130 14.65 6.47 7.58
C GLY A 130 14.21 6.53 9.05
N ASN A 131 13.03 7.09 9.29
CA ASN A 131 12.36 7.05 10.60
C ASN A 131 11.03 6.28 10.50
N GLY A 132 10.30 6.07 11.60
CA GLY A 132 9.07 5.28 11.58
C GLY A 132 7.97 5.73 10.61
N PHE A 133 8.01 6.96 10.10
CA PHE A 133 6.99 7.52 9.21
C PHE A 133 7.42 7.65 7.75
N ILE A 134 8.71 7.82 7.47
CA ILE A 134 9.22 8.04 6.12
C ILE A 134 10.65 7.54 5.99
N GLY A 135 10.95 6.95 4.84
CA GLY A 135 12.29 6.50 4.45
C GLY A 135 13.23 7.66 4.10
N GLY A 136 14.45 7.29 3.71
CA GLY A 136 15.49 8.22 3.31
C GLY A 136 15.53 8.53 1.81
N LEU A 137 16.62 9.20 1.41
CA LEU A 137 16.90 9.59 0.01
C LEU A 137 18.06 8.80 -0.61
N SER A 138 18.46 7.67 -0.01
CA SER A 138 19.61 6.88 -0.48
C SER A 138 19.39 6.24 -1.85
N ARG A 139 18.13 6.10 -2.29
CA ARG A 139 17.74 5.63 -3.63
C ARG A 139 17.15 6.73 -4.49
N PHE A 140 17.48 8.00 -4.23
CA PHE A 140 17.09 9.10 -5.11
C PHE A 140 17.62 8.82 -6.53
N PHE A 141 16.73 8.94 -7.52
CA PHE A 141 16.99 8.58 -8.92
C PHE A 141 17.49 7.13 -9.10
N LEU A 142 17.06 6.22 -8.23
CA LEU A 142 17.53 4.83 -8.14
C LEU A 142 19.04 4.69 -7.86
N GLY A 143 19.66 5.72 -7.28
CA GLY A 143 21.09 5.74 -6.98
C GLY A 143 21.57 4.54 -6.16
N GLY A 144 22.63 3.89 -6.63
CA GLY A 144 23.25 2.75 -5.93
C GLY A 144 22.40 1.47 -5.91
N MET A 145 21.31 1.40 -6.68
CA MET A 145 20.54 0.16 -6.87
C MET A 145 21.34 -0.82 -7.71
N GLY A 146 21.66 -1.99 -7.15
CA GLY A 146 22.33 -3.06 -7.88
C GLY A 146 21.32 -3.89 -8.67
N LEU A 147 21.64 -4.22 -9.93
CA LEU A 147 20.81 -5.12 -10.73
C LEU A 147 20.84 -6.57 -10.23
N ASP A 148 21.95 -6.96 -9.58
CA ASP A 148 22.18 -8.30 -9.03
C ASP A 148 22.23 -8.31 -7.49
N ALA A 149 21.85 -7.19 -6.86
CA ALA A 149 21.80 -7.10 -5.40
C ALA A 149 20.45 -7.59 -4.90
N ALA A 150 20.44 -8.57 -4.01
CA ALA A 150 19.21 -9.01 -3.34
C ALA A 150 18.62 -7.88 -2.50
N ASN A 151 17.29 -7.79 -2.50
CA ASN A 151 16.59 -6.81 -1.68
C ASN A 151 16.60 -7.26 -0.20
N PRO A 152 16.96 -6.41 0.77
CA PRO A 152 16.93 -6.78 2.20
C PRO A 152 15.55 -7.21 2.72
N LEU A 153 14.47 -6.68 2.14
CA LEU A 153 13.07 -7.00 2.47
C LEU A 153 12.54 -8.22 1.71
N ALA A 154 13.20 -8.60 0.61
CA ALA A 154 12.86 -9.76 -0.20
C ALA A 154 14.14 -10.47 -0.67
N PRO A 155 14.80 -11.23 0.22
CA PRO A 155 16.18 -11.69 0.01
C PRO A 155 16.39 -12.64 -1.18
N THR A 156 15.33 -13.18 -1.75
CA THR A 156 15.39 -14.11 -2.89
C THR A 156 15.25 -13.46 -4.25
N ILE A 157 15.02 -12.13 -4.32
CA ILE A 157 14.84 -11.40 -5.57
C ILE A 157 15.72 -10.15 -5.66
N PRO A 158 16.06 -9.69 -6.87
CA PRO A 158 16.77 -8.44 -7.07
C PRO A 158 16.00 -7.22 -6.56
N GLU A 159 16.74 -6.20 -6.10
CA GLU A 159 16.16 -4.91 -5.71
C GLU A 159 15.38 -4.24 -6.84
N SER A 160 15.85 -4.38 -8.08
CA SER A 160 15.17 -3.87 -9.28
C SER A 160 13.80 -4.50 -9.50
N THR A 161 13.68 -5.81 -9.30
CA THR A 161 12.40 -6.54 -9.38
C THR A 161 11.47 -6.07 -8.27
N TYR A 162 11.96 -5.96 -7.04
CA TYR A 162 11.15 -5.47 -5.91
C TYR A 162 10.66 -4.03 -6.14
N MET A 163 11.53 -3.13 -6.62
CA MET A 163 11.18 -1.74 -6.96
C MET A 163 10.08 -1.68 -8.02
N THR A 164 10.21 -2.51 -9.07
CA THR A 164 9.24 -2.54 -10.18
C THR A 164 7.91 -3.15 -9.73
N PHE A 165 7.94 -4.21 -8.93
CA PHE A 165 6.74 -4.79 -8.33
C PHE A 165 6.00 -3.76 -7.48
N GLN A 166 6.69 -3.10 -6.53
CA GLN A 166 6.09 -2.09 -5.66
C GLN A 166 5.60 -0.85 -6.42
N MET A 167 6.23 -0.51 -7.55
CA MET A 167 5.77 0.56 -8.43
C MET A 167 4.33 0.32 -8.91
N THR A 168 3.92 -0.93 -9.15
CA THR A 168 2.56 -1.23 -9.61
C THR A 168 1.51 -0.96 -8.55
N PHE A 169 1.82 -1.17 -7.26
CA PHE A 169 0.98 -0.78 -6.12
C PHE A 169 0.92 0.75 -6.00
N ALA A 170 2.07 1.41 -6.18
CA ALA A 170 2.14 2.87 -6.19
C ALA A 170 1.32 3.48 -7.33
N ILE A 171 1.23 2.81 -8.49
CA ILE A 171 0.43 3.22 -9.66
C ILE A 171 -1.07 3.04 -9.39
N ILE A 172 -1.48 1.85 -8.97
CA ILE A 172 -2.91 1.52 -8.86
C ILE A 172 -3.60 2.34 -7.76
N THR A 173 -2.89 2.66 -6.68
CA THR A 173 -3.47 3.33 -5.51
C THR A 173 -4.05 4.73 -5.81
N PRO A 174 -3.29 5.71 -6.34
CA PRO A 174 -3.85 6.99 -6.75
C PRO A 174 -4.86 6.84 -7.89
N ALA A 175 -4.70 5.85 -8.78
CA ALA A 175 -5.67 5.58 -9.86
C ALA A 175 -7.06 5.15 -9.32
N LEU A 176 -7.13 4.44 -8.20
CA LEU A 176 -8.39 4.13 -7.50
C LEU A 176 -9.14 5.38 -7.03
N ILE A 177 -8.41 6.46 -6.72
CA ILE A 177 -9.03 7.70 -6.24
C ILE A 177 -9.82 8.39 -7.37
N VAL A 178 -9.42 8.21 -8.63
CA VAL A 178 -10.04 8.87 -9.80
C VAL A 178 -11.54 8.65 -9.87
N GLY A 179 -12.00 7.43 -9.57
CA GLY A 179 -13.43 7.10 -9.57
C GLY A 179 -14.27 8.03 -8.68
N SER A 180 -13.68 8.51 -7.59
CA SER A 180 -14.36 9.38 -6.63
C SER A 180 -14.66 10.78 -7.17
N PHE A 181 -13.88 11.30 -8.11
CA PHE A 181 -14.07 12.64 -8.70
C PHE A 181 -14.13 12.63 -10.22
N ALA A 182 -14.39 11.47 -10.82
CA ALA A 182 -14.64 11.32 -12.24
C ALA A 182 -15.61 12.41 -12.74
N ASP A 183 -15.27 12.99 -13.88
CA ASP A 183 -15.97 14.10 -14.55
C ASP A 183 -15.98 15.46 -13.83
N ARG A 184 -15.20 15.63 -12.75
CA ARG A 184 -15.25 16.87 -11.94
C ARG A 184 -13.92 17.58 -11.77
N MET A 185 -12.80 16.94 -12.08
CA MET A 185 -11.46 17.50 -11.88
C MET A 185 -10.82 17.87 -13.22
N LYS A 186 -10.21 19.07 -13.29
CA LYS A 186 -9.37 19.46 -14.43
C LYS A 186 -8.16 18.52 -14.52
N PHE A 187 -7.74 18.17 -15.73
CA PHE A 187 -6.64 17.24 -15.94
C PHE A 187 -5.32 17.67 -15.25
N SER A 188 -4.95 18.96 -15.33
CA SER A 188 -3.77 19.48 -14.64
C SER A 188 -3.88 19.39 -13.11
N ALA A 189 -5.07 19.64 -12.54
CA ALA A 189 -5.29 19.51 -11.11
C ALA A 189 -5.19 18.05 -10.66
N LEU A 190 -5.65 17.11 -11.49
CA LEU A 190 -5.48 15.68 -11.26
C LEU A 190 -4.01 15.28 -11.21
N LEU A 191 -3.18 15.73 -12.17
CA LEU A 191 -1.75 15.40 -12.16
C LEU A 191 -1.04 15.91 -10.91
N TRP A 192 -1.30 17.16 -10.52
CA TRP A 192 -0.75 17.72 -9.28
C TRP A 192 -1.22 16.97 -8.04
N PHE A 193 -2.52 16.70 -7.95
CA PHE A 193 -3.09 15.99 -6.82
C PHE A 193 -2.48 14.59 -6.69
N MET A 194 -2.42 13.80 -7.78
CA MET A 194 -1.86 12.45 -7.73
C MET A 194 -0.36 12.43 -7.43
N GLY A 195 0.41 13.36 -8.02
CA GLY A 195 1.85 13.44 -7.78
C GLY A 195 2.18 13.82 -6.33
N ILE A 196 1.50 14.84 -5.80
CA ILE A 196 1.67 15.25 -4.40
C ILE A 196 1.18 14.15 -3.46
N TRP A 197 0.03 13.55 -3.74
CA TRP A 197 -0.54 12.50 -2.89
C TRP A 197 0.33 11.25 -2.85
N LEU A 198 0.93 10.86 -3.99
CA LEU A 198 1.91 9.76 -4.04
C LEU A 198 3.06 10.01 -3.06
N LEU A 199 3.64 11.22 -3.06
CA LEU A 199 4.84 11.51 -2.28
C LEU A 199 4.54 11.84 -0.81
N ALA A 200 3.43 12.52 -0.54
CA ALA A 200 3.08 13.02 0.79
C ALA A 200 2.20 12.07 1.59
N VAL A 201 1.52 11.11 0.93
CA VAL A 201 0.57 10.20 1.58
C VAL A 201 0.93 8.74 1.31
N TYR A 202 1.01 8.34 0.04
CA TYR A 202 1.28 6.94 -0.29
C TYR A 202 2.66 6.49 0.19
N ALA A 203 3.73 7.21 -0.16
CA ALA A 203 5.09 6.80 0.19
C ALA A 203 5.33 6.73 1.71
N PRO A 204 4.87 7.70 2.54
CA PRO A 204 4.93 7.58 3.99
C PRO A 204 4.13 6.39 4.54
N ILE A 205 2.90 6.18 4.07
CA ILE A 205 2.08 5.04 4.54
C ILE A 205 2.72 3.71 4.13
N ALA A 206 3.23 3.61 2.90
CA ALA A 206 3.98 2.44 2.45
C ALA A 206 5.23 2.20 3.33
N HIS A 207 5.94 3.26 3.72
CA HIS A 207 7.08 3.15 4.63
C HIS A 207 6.64 2.67 6.02
N MET A 208 5.59 3.26 6.59
CA MET A 208 5.08 2.89 7.91
C MET A 208 4.72 1.41 8.00
N VAL A 209 4.18 0.83 6.92
CA VAL A 209 3.64 -0.54 6.91
C VAL A 209 4.66 -1.56 6.40
N TRP A 210 5.37 -1.26 5.30
CA TRP A 210 6.26 -2.20 4.61
C TRP A 210 7.73 -1.78 4.59
N GLY A 211 8.03 -0.53 4.93
CA GLY A 211 9.37 0.00 4.93
C GLY A 211 10.22 -0.52 6.10
N PRO A 212 11.56 -0.51 5.93
CA PRO A 212 12.46 -0.92 7.00
C PRO A 212 12.39 0.07 8.17
N GLY A 213 11.99 -0.42 9.35
CA GLY A 213 11.82 0.40 10.54
C GLY A 213 10.52 1.22 10.57
N GLY A 214 9.55 0.91 9.70
CA GLY A 214 8.23 1.53 9.69
C GLY A 214 7.48 1.35 11.00
N PHE A 215 6.78 2.40 11.43
CA PHE A 215 6.05 2.45 12.71
C PHE A 215 4.98 1.35 12.82
N LEU A 216 4.11 1.22 11.82
CA LEU A 216 3.00 0.26 11.85
C LEU A 216 3.51 -1.19 11.71
N GLY A 217 4.50 -1.42 10.85
CA GLY A 217 5.17 -2.72 10.75
C GLY A 217 5.86 -3.11 12.06
N GLY A 218 6.52 -2.15 12.72
CA GLY A 218 7.17 -2.32 14.02
C GLY A 218 6.19 -2.63 15.16
N ASP A 219 4.99 -2.06 15.11
CA ASP A 219 3.90 -2.32 16.06
C ASP A 219 3.12 -3.63 15.78
N GLY A 220 3.54 -4.40 14.77
CA GLY A 220 2.97 -5.72 14.46
C GLY A 220 1.71 -5.69 13.59
N VAL A 221 1.44 -4.59 12.88
CA VAL A 221 0.35 -4.53 11.90
C VAL A 221 0.62 -5.52 10.76
N LEU A 222 -0.32 -6.44 10.56
CA LEU A 222 -0.25 -7.44 9.49
C LEU A 222 -1.00 -6.95 8.25
N ASP A 223 -0.26 -6.45 7.27
CA ASP A 223 -0.80 -6.06 5.96
C ASP A 223 0.00 -6.72 4.84
N TYR A 224 -0.49 -7.88 4.40
CA TYR A 224 0.21 -8.73 3.43
C TYR A 224 0.31 -8.10 2.02
N ALA A 225 -0.78 -7.49 1.55
CA ALA A 225 -0.91 -7.05 0.16
C ALA A 225 -1.54 -5.67 0.00
N GLY A 226 -1.64 -4.88 1.07
CA GLY A 226 -1.93 -3.45 0.97
C GLY A 226 -3.39 -3.12 1.27
N GLY A 227 -4.02 -3.88 2.17
CA GLY A 227 -5.32 -3.52 2.72
C GLY A 227 -5.33 -2.09 3.25
N THR A 228 -4.28 -1.73 3.99
CA THR A 228 -4.09 -0.37 4.52
C THR A 228 -3.45 0.55 3.49
N VAL A 229 -2.32 0.15 2.90
CA VAL A 229 -1.49 1.00 2.03
C VAL A 229 -2.20 1.40 0.74
N VAL A 230 -2.98 0.48 0.16
CA VAL A 230 -3.70 0.66 -1.10
C VAL A 230 -5.17 1.00 -0.84
N HIS A 231 -5.92 0.06 -0.29
CA HIS A 231 -7.39 0.11 -0.36
C HIS A 231 -8.00 1.12 0.60
N ILE A 232 -7.65 1.05 1.89
CA ILE A 232 -8.13 2.02 2.89
C ILE A 232 -7.60 3.42 2.55
N ASN A 233 -6.32 3.53 2.22
CA ASN A 233 -5.68 4.80 1.87
C ASN A 233 -6.37 5.50 0.70
N ALA A 234 -6.53 4.81 -0.44
CA ALA A 234 -7.22 5.36 -1.61
C ALA A 234 -8.72 5.59 -1.34
N GLY A 235 -9.36 4.72 -0.57
CA GLY A 235 -10.78 4.84 -0.20
C GLY A 235 -11.06 6.11 0.60
N VAL A 236 -10.25 6.38 1.63
CA VAL A 236 -10.36 7.60 2.45
C VAL A 236 -10.03 8.83 1.60
N ALA A 237 -8.95 8.81 0.81
CA ALA A 237 -8.60 9.91 -0.08
C ALA A 237 -9.72 10.20 -1.08
N GLY A 238 -10.35 9.17 -1.63
CA GLY A 238 -11.47 9.29 -2.55
C GLY A 238 -12.72 9.87 -1.88
N LEU A 239 -13.05 9.42 -0.67
CA LEU A 239 -14.15 9.97 0.12
C LEU A 239 -13.92 11.47 0.38
N VAL A 240 -12.74 11.85 0.87
CA VAL A 240 -12.40 13.25 1.16
C VAL A 240 -12.45 14.09 -0.13
N ALA A 241 -11.89 13.58 -1.23
CA ALA A 241 -11.93 14.27 -2.51
C ALA A 241 -13.38 14.47 -3.00
N ALA A 242 -14.24 13.45 -2.87
CA ALA A 242 -15.65 13.55 -3.23
C ALA A 242 -16.40 14.60 -2.38
N LEU A 243 -16.10 14.70 -1.08
CA LEU A 243 -16.69 15.69 -0.18
C LEU A 243 -16.23 17.11 -0.53
N VAL A 244 -14.94 17.32 -0.79
CA VAL A 244 -14.38 18.63 -1.15
C VAL A 244 -14.87 19.11 -2.51
N MET A 245 -14.96 18.22 -3.50
CA MET A 245 -15.40 18.55 -4.86
C MET A 245 -16.92 18.80 -4.95
N GLY A 246 -17.70 18.35 -3.96
CA GLY A 246 -19.16 18.54 -3.92
C GLY A 246 -19.92 17.72 -4.97
N LYS A 247 -21.25 17.95 -5.09
CA LYS A 247 -22.15 17.14 -5.94
C LYS A 247 -21.84 17.30 -7.44
N ARG A 248 -22.03 16.23 -8.22
CA ARG A 248 -21.94 16.27 -9.70
C ARG A 248 -23.01 17.22 -10.26
N VAL A 249 -22.64 17.97 -11.29
CA VAL A 249 -23.60 18.80 -12.05
C VAL A 249 -24.67 17.88 -12.65
N GLY A 250 -25.95 18.20 -12.40
CA GLY A 250 -27.11 17.42 -12.84
C GLY A 250 -27.53 16.29 -11.90
N TYR A 251 -26.81 16.04 -10.79
CA TYR A 251 -27.13 14.93 -9.88
C TYR A 251 -28.52 15.10 -9.27
N GLY A 252 -29.38 14.08 -9.41
CA GLY A 252 -30.78 14.11 -8.97
C GLY A 252 -31.72 14.93 -9.87
N LYS A 253 -31.21 15.50 -10.97
CA LYS A 253 -31.99 16.27 -11.95
C LYS A 253 -31.97 15.66 -13.35
N GLU A 254 -30.88 14.98 -13.70
CA GLU A 254 -30.67 14.33 -14.99
C GLU A 254 -30.42 12.83 -14.78
N ALA A 255 -30.88 12.00 -15.72
CA ALA A 255 -30.52 10.58 -15.73
C ALA A 255 -29.00 10.44 -15.95
N MET A 256 -28.32 9.74 -15.04
CA MET A 256 -26.88 9.47 -15.11
C MET A 256 -26.59 7.97 -15.20
N PRO A 257 -27.06 7.28 -16.26
CA PRO A 257 -26.76 5.88 -16.43
C PRO A 257 -25.25 5.66 -16.64
N PRO A 258 -24.68 4.60 -16.07
CA PRO A 258 -23.35 4.12 -16.45
C PRO A 258 -23.26 3.86 -17.95
N HIS A 259 -22.06 4.01 -18.51
CA HIS A 259 -21.82 3.75 -19.93
C HIS A 259 -21.95 2.28 -20.29
N ASN A 260 -21.31 1.41 -19.50
CA ASN A 260 -21.36 -0.03 -19.68
C ASN A 260 -20.99 -0.75 -18.36
N LEU A 261 -21.94 -1.47 -17.75
CA LEU A 261 -21.71 -2.28 -16.54
C LEU A 261 -21.35 -3.74 -16.86
N VAL A 262 -21.30 -4.12 -18.14
CA VAL A 262 -21.11 -5.49 -18.64
C VAL A 262 -19.81 -5.61 -19.42
#